data_AF-A0A7C4MEI6-F1
#
_entry.id   AF-A0A7C4MEI6-F1
#
_cell.length_a   1.000
_cell.length_b   1.000
_cell.length_c   1.000
_cell.angle_alpha   90.00
_cell.angle_beta   90.00
_cell.angle_gamma   90.00
#
_symmetry.space_group_name_H-M   'P 1'
#
loop_
_entity.id
_entity.type
_entity.pdbx_description
1 polymer ?
#
loop_
_entity_poly.entity_id
_entity_poly.type
_entity_poly.pdbx_seq_one_letter_code
_entity_poly.pdbx_strand_id
1 'polypeptide(L)'
;MFNVHNLIKFWARKDPELLLHEIKNSKLLADPFCGSGSSGFCAILMGVSGFLSDINPTSVFITYNILNGEILRNETIETMREVCSEIEDEVYTLSNFEKINFAVWNHDEVILLNFTSGKKTKNKSLIKEYMVKEENLETKFWYPEGKFVYPGTGIDFKDGPHKPIEIKELFTRRSLYAASKLYSHIEKIWKKDKSQGDLLKLVFIASLANATKMMPHSRSSGPSWKLPRYWIPALREERNFCKTFLRRLFLLHSFKKKWSNFVSKCQILVSFDGKISVPQKRFIYIYRADALNAYSELPKLDLIILDPPHYDEINYFELTYLWQKWLEGSCNDARFRCYDYWSKEICVNRKVGKDLEWYNVKLCEIVSNYVNCLCKGGKAILILHNRDKHLLKETIRRIKTGIKDGFLFKTSYEFLKIPSSTQGLHGRKKYLCILKITRAS
;
A
#
# COMPACT_ATOMS: atom_id res chain seq x y z
N MET A 1 1.73 19.99 -8.99
CA MET A 1 0.77 19.25 -8.15
C MET A 1 1.45 18.00 -7.58
N PHE A 2 1.44 17.81 -6.26
CA PHE A 2 1.98 16.59 -5.65
C PHE A 2 1.08 15.41 -6.00
N ASN A 3 1.65 14.32 -6.51
CA ASN A 3 0.90 13.08 -6.71
C ASN A 3 1.41 12.02 -5.73
N VAL A 4 0.80 12.00 -4.53
CA VAL A 4 1.14 11.05 -3.46
C VAL A 4 0.97 9.60 -3.90
N HIS A 5 0.03 9.33 -4.80
CA HIS A 5 -0.24 8.00 -5.34
C HIS A 5 0.85 7.46 -6.27
N ASN A 6 1.80 8.30 -6.69
CA ASN A 6 2.96 7.86 -7.44
C ASN A 6 4.06 7.28 -6.55
N LEU A 7 4.09 7.59 -5.25
CA LEU A 7 5.13 7.13 -4.33
C LEU A 7 5.03 5.62 -4.08
N ILE A 8 3.79 5.13 -3.92
CA ILE A 8 3.51 3.72 -3.71
C ILE A 8 2.21 3.34 -4.42
N LYS A 9 2.21 2.18 -5.07
CA LYS A 9 0.98 1.63 -5.65
C LYS A 9 0.14 0.99 -4.54
N PHE A 10 -0.61 1.82 -3.82
CA PHE A 10 -1.63 1.37 -2.89
C PHE A 10 -3.00 1.33 -3.58
N TRP A 11 -3.83 0.32 -3.25
CA TRP A 11 -5.12 0.10 -3.92
C TRP A 11 -6.28 0.88 -3.31
N ALA A 12 -6.20 1.32 -2.04
CA ALA A 12 -7.14 2.26 -1.44
C ALA A 12 -6.75 3.71 -1.80
N ARG A 13 -7.29 4.26 -2.90
CA ARG A 13 -7.02 5.63 -3.32
C ARG A 13 -8.28 6.48 -3.21
N LYS A 14 -8.26 7.41 -2.26
CA LYS A 14 -9.27 8.45 -2.12
C LYS A 14 -8.97 9.59 -3.08
N ASP A 15 -10.01 10.13 -3.69
CA ASP A 15 -9.90 11.31 -4.56
C ASP A 15 -9.53 12.56 -3.74
N PRO A 16 -8.32 13.14 -3.95
CA PRO A 16 -7.91 14.32 -3.20
C PRO A 16 -8.83 15.53 -3.38
N GLU A 17 -9.49 15.68 -4.54
CA GLU A 17 -10.41 16.81 -4.78
C GLU A 17 -11.65 16.71 -3.91
N LEU A 18 -12.24 15.51 -3.83
CA LEU A 18 -13.35 15.22 -2.92
C LEU A 18 -12.94 15.49 -1.46
N LEU A 19 -11.77 14.98 -1.04
CA LEU A 19 -11.30 15.17 0.33
C LEU A 19 -11.08 16.65 0.67
N LEU A 20 -10.43 17.42 -0.22
CA LEU A 20 -10.19 18.84 0.00
C LEU A 20 -11.50 19.64 0.12
N HIS A 21 -12.50 19.30 -0.68
CA HIS A 21 -13.84 19.90 -0.56
C HIS A 21 -14.44 19.62 0.82
N GLU A 22 -14.40 18.36 1.27
CA GLU A 22 -15.06 17.97 2.52
C GLU A 22 -14.33 18.46 3.77
N ILE A 23 -13.00 18.51 3.75
CA ILE A 23 -12.15 18.99 4.85
C ILE A 23 -12.31 20.50 5.09
N LYS A 24 -12.73 21.25 4.07
CA LYS A 24 -12.95 22.69 4.19
C LYS A 24 -13.82 23.02 5.42
N ASN A 25 -13.36 23.99 6.22
CA ASN A 25 -13.99 24.46 7.46
C ASN A 25 -13.98 23.47 8.66
N SER A 26 -13.26 22.35 8.57
CA SER A 26 -13.05 21.45 9.71
C SER A 26 -11.82 21.87 10.52
N LYS A 27 -11.80 21.66 11.84
CA LYS A 27 -10.60 21.89 12.68
C LYS A 27 -9.94 20.57 13.06
N LEU A 28 -10.75 19.55 13.30
CA LEU A 28 -10.30 18.22 13.70
C LEU A 28 -11.08 17.14 12.94
N LEU A 29 -10.34 16.20 12.34
CA LEU A 29 -10.92 15.07 11.63
C LEU A 29 -10.47 13.70 12.15
N ALA A 30 -11.21 12.65 11.80
CA ALA A 30 -10.73 11.28 11.89
C ALA A 30 -10.95 10.48 10.60
N ASP A 31 -10.03 9.57 10.31
CA ASP A 31 -10.14 8.57 9.23
C ASP A 31 -9.66 7.22 9.75
N PRO A 32 -10.58 6.29 10.07
CA PRO A 32 -10.22 4.97 10.60
C PRO A 32 -9.87 3.93 9.54
N PHE A 33 -9.71 4.36 8.28
CA PHE A 33 -9.28 3.54 7.15
C PHE A 33 -8.21 4.28 6.35
N CYS A 34 -7.18 4.79 7.02
CA CYS A 34 -6.27 5.77 6.43
C CYS A 34 -5.49 5.26 5.22
N GLY A 35 -5.24 3.94 5.11
CA GLY A 35 -4.64 3.31 3.93
C GLY A 35 -3.25 3.87 3.61
N SER A 36 -3.12 4.62 2.51
CA SER A 36 -1.87 5.30 2.13
C SER A 36 -1.79 6.77 2.55
N GLY A 37 -2.71 7.25 3.39
CA GLY A 37 -2.61 8.58 4.02
C GLY A 37 -3.18 9.75 3.22
N SER A 38 -4.06 9.52 2.22
CA SER A 38 -4.64 10.61 1.42
C SER A 38 -5.39 11.65 2.24
N SER A 39 -6.16 11.23 3.25
CA SER A 39 -6.87 12.12 4.18
C SER A 39 -5.91 12.99 4.98
N GLY A 40 -4.84 12.40 5.53
CA GLY A 40 -3.78 13.12 6.22
C GLY A 40 -3.04 14.11 5.33
N PHE A 41 -2.75 13.72 4.09
CA PHE A 41 -2.14 14.60 3.10
C PHE A 41 -3.01 15.85 2.86
N CYS A 42 -4.31 15.65 2.61
CA CYS A 42 -5.26 16.76 2.43
C CYS A 42 -5.45 17.59 3.71
N ALA A 43 -5.47 16.96 4.88
CA ALA A 43 -5.55 17.63 6.17
C ALA A 43 -4.37 18.59 6.40
N ILE A 44 -3.14 18.13 6.11
CA ILE A 44 -1.94 18.94 6.25
C ILE A 44 -1.98 20.16 5.34
N LEU A 45 -2.42 19.99 4.08
CA LEU A 45 -2.58 21.08 3.12
C LEU A 45 -3.63 22.10 3.57
N MET A 46 -4.71 21.65 4.19
CA MET A 46 -5.80 22.50 4.68
C MET A 46 -5.55 23.07 6.08
N GLY A 47 -4.42 22.75 6.72
CA GLY A 47 -4.11 23.21 8.07
C GLY A 47 -4.98 22.57 9.16
N VAL A 48 -5.54 21.39 8.90
CA VAL A 48 -6.46 20.66 9.80
C VAL A 48 -5.70 19.60 10.60
N SER A 49 -6.06 19.42 11.86
CA SER A 49 -5.52 18.32 12.67
C SER A 49 -6.32 17.04 12.47
N GLY A 50 -5.72 15.87 12.69
CA GLY A 50 -6.47 14.64 12.49
C GLY A 50 -5.89 13.38 13.10
N PHE A 51 -6.80 12.44 13.35
CA PHE A 51 -6.52 11.07 13.77
C PHE A 51 -6.70 10.13 12.58
N LEU A 52 -5.64 9.41 12.24
CA LEU A 52 -5.62 8.47 11.13
C LEU A 52 -5.33 7.08 11.68
N SER A 53 -6.24 6.13 11.51
CA SER A 53 -5.99 4.76 11.92
C SER A 53 -6.17 3.76 10.79
N ASP A 54 -5.49 2.64 10.95
CA ASP A 54 -5.66 1.45 10.15
C ASP A 54 -5.28 0.23 11.00
N ILE A 55 -5.96 -0.88 10.80
CA ILE A 55 -5.63 -2.12 11.51
C ILE A 55 -4.33 -2.74 10.96
N ASN A 56 -4.04 -2.44 9.69
CA ASN A 56 -2.89 -2.94 8.96
C ASN A 56 -1.62 -2.13 9.31
N PRO A 57 -0.61 -2.76 9.94
CA PRO A 57 0.63 -2.06 10.32
C PRO A 57 1.40 -1.55 9.10
N THR A 58 1.29 -2.19 7.94
CA THR A 58 1.91 -1.70 6.71
C THR A 58 1.25 -0.41 6.22
N SER A 59 -0.07 -0.27 6.30
CA SER A 59 -0.78 0.99 5.99
C SER A 59 -0.32 2.13 6.92
N VAL A 60 -0.23 1.86 8.23
CA VAL A 60 0.26 2.81 9.25
C VAL A 60 1.69 3.26 8.93
N PHE A 61 2.58 2.31 8.63
CA PHE A 61 3.96 2.58 8.23
C PHE A 61 4.06 3.44 6.96
N ILE A 62 3.29 3.10 5.92
CA ILE A 62 3.25 3.84 4.66
C ILE A 62 2.77 5.27 4.92
N THR A 63 1.65 5.41 5.63
CA THR A 63 1.03 6.71 5.93
C THR A 63 2.00 7.60 6.70
N TYR A 64 2.63 7.08 7.76
CA TYR A 64 3.62 7.84 8.53
C TYR A 64 4.81 8.28 7.69
N ASN A 65 5.43 7.35 6.96
CA ASN A 65 6.62 7.67 6.18
C ASN A 65 6.34 8.51 4.94
N ILE A 66 5.10 8.57 4.44
CA ILE A 66 4.71 9.55 3.42
C ILE A 66 4.53 10.93 4.05
N LEU A 67 3.79 11.02 5.16
CA LEU A 67 3.35 12.29 5.74
C LEU A 67 4.40 12.99 6.61
N ASN A 68 5.36 12.28 7.21
CA ASN A 68 6.37 12.90 8.07
C ASN A 68 7.32 13.87 7.31
N GLY A 69 8.03 14.72 8.05
CA GLY A 69 8.96 15.71 7.51
C GLY A 69 10.37 15.20 7.21
N GLU A 70 10.63 13.91 7.43
CA GLU A 70 11.94 13.30 7.25
C GLU A 70 12.37 13.29 5.77
N ILE A 71 13.67 13.52 5.54
CA ILE A 71 14.27 13.56 4.20
C ILE A 71 15.45 12.59 4.18
N LEU A 72 15.63 11.89 3.06
CA LEU A 72 16.83 11.09 2.82
C LEU A 72 18.07 11.99 2.73
N ARG A 73 19.11 11.66 3.49
CA ARG A 73 20.40 12.31 3.42
C ARG A 73 21.11 11.97 2.12
N ASN A 74 21.93 12.89 1.62
CA ASN A 74 22.67 12.67 0.37
C ASN A 74 23.65 11.50 0.51
N GLU A 75 24.31 11.34 1.66
CA GLU A 75 25.25 10.24 1.91
C GLU A 75 24.53 8.89 1.88
N THR A 76 23.29 8.84 2.40
CA THR A 76 22.44 7.63 2.34
C THR A 76 22.05 7.29 0.91
N ILE A 77 21.73 8.31 0.09
CA ILE A 77 21.41 8.10 -1.32
C ILE A 77 22.63 7.58 -2.09
N GLU A 78 23.80 8.19 -1.91
CA GLU A 78 25.02 7.75 -2.59
C GLU A 78 25.45 6.35 -2.15
N THR A 79 25.36 6.03 -0.85
CA THR A 79 25.57 4.64 -0.36
C THR A 79 24.66 3.65 -1.09
N MET A 80 23.37 3.98 -1.24
CA MET A 80 22.45 3.07 -1.94
C MET A 80 22.69 3.01 -3.45
N ARG A 81 23.27 4.04 -4.07
CA ARG A 81 23.72 4.00 -5.47
C ARG A 81 24.91 3.08 -5.65
N GLU A 82 25.89 3.15 -4.76
CA GLU A 82 27.06 2.26 -4.75
C GLU A 82 26.62 0.80 -4.60
N VAL A 83 25.79 0.50 -3.59
CA VAL A 83 25.21 -0.84 -3.38
C VAL A 83 24.46 -1.33 -4.62
N CYS A 84 23.68 -0.45 -5.26
CA CYS A 84 22.99 -0.81 -6.49
C CYS A 84 23.95 -1.10 -7.65
N SER A 85 25.03 -0.32 -7.79
CA SER A 85 26.04 -0.56 -8.82
C SER A 85 26.73 -1.91 -8.62
N GLU A 86 27.13 -2.22 -7.39
CA GLU A 86 27.74 -3.51 -7.05
C GLU A 86 26.82 -4.69 -7.42
N ILE A 87 25.54 -4.61 -7.04
CA ILE A 87 24.56 -5.65 -7.40
C ILE A 87 24.39 -5.74 -8.91
N GLU A 88 24.34 -4.61 -9.62
CA GLU A 88 24.28 -4.59 -11.08
C GLU A 88 25.47 -5.31 -11.71
N ASP A 89 26.68 -5.05 -11.22
CA ASP A 89 27.91 -5.65 -11.72
C ASP A 89 27.96 -7.17 -11.44
N GLU A 90 27.45 -7.60 -10.29
CA GLU A 90 27.38 -9.02 -9.91
C GLU A 90 26.39 -9.82 -10.77
N VAL A 91 25.15 -9.32 -10.96
CA VAL A 91 24.05 -10.18 -11.44
C VAL A 91 23.33 -9.70 -12.70
N TYR A 92 23.59 -8.46 -13.15
CA TYR A 92 22.95 -7.87 -14.33
C TYR A 92 23.94 -7.52 -15.46
N THR A 93 25.25 -7.52 -15.22
CA THR A 93 26.27 -7.27 -16.26
C THR A 93 26.67 -8.58 -16.95
N LEU A 94 26.78 -8.59 -18.28
CA LEU A 94 27.34 -9.71 -19.05
C LEU A 94 28.86 -9.56 -19.25
N SER A 95 29.50 -10.60 -19.79
CA SER A 95 30.94 -10.68 -20.05
C SER A 95 31.44 -9.61 -21.03
N ASN A 96 30.55 -9.12 -21.90
CA ASN A 96 30.81 -8.00 -22.81
C ASN A 96 30.61 -6.62 -22.16
N PHE A 97 30.50 -6.54 -20.84
CA PHE A 97 30.25 -5.34 -20.04
C PHE A 97 28.90 -4.65 -20.28
N GLU A 98 28.01 -5.21 -21.10
CA GLU A 98 26.65 -4.68 -21.25
C GLU A 98 25.79 -5.06 -20.04
N LYS A 99 25.04 -4.09 -19.52
CA LYS A 99 24.09 -4.30 -18.41
C LYS A 99 22.70 -4.64 -18.93
N ILE A 100 22.04 -5.60 -18.29
CA ILE A 100 20.65 -5.97 -18.56
C ILE A 100 19.71 -5.04 -17.77
N ASN A 101 18.74 -4.47 -18.48
CA ASN A 101 17.65 -3.69 -17.92
C ASN A 101 16.45 -4.58 -17.54
N PHE A 102 16.10 -5.53 -18.40
CA PHE A 102 15.15 -6.61 -18.08
C PHE A 102 15.32 -7.79 -19.04
N ALA A 103 14.90 -8.96 -18.59
CA ALA A 103 14.74 -10.17 -19.39
C ALA A 103 13.24 -10.49 -19.56
N VAL A 104 12.83 -10.90 -20.76
CA VAL A 104 11.47 -11.42 -20.99
C VAL A 104 11.51 -12.94 -20.89
N TRP A 105 10.69 -13.47 -20.01
CA TRP A 105 10.49 -14.89 -19.80
C TRP A 105 9.19 -15.34 -20.45
N ASN A 106 9.20 -16.52 -21.06
CA ASN A 106 8.03 -17.29 -21.41
C ASN A 106 8.07 -18.60 -20.64
N HIS A 107 7.20 -18.75 -19.64
CA HIS A 107 7.30 -19.83 -18.65
C HIS A 107 8.70 -19.84 -18.03
N ASP A 108 9.48 -20.90 -18.18
CA ASP A 108 10.80 -21.04 -17.55
C ASP A 108 11.96 -20.71 -18.50
N GLU A 109 11.67 -20.17 -19.69
CA GLU A 109 12.67 -19.83 -20.69
C GLU A 109 12.79 -18.31 -20.89
N VAL A 110 14.03 -17.80 -20.94
CA VAL A 110 14.31 -16.42 -21.35
C VAL A 110 14.32 -16.33 -22.88
N ILE A 111 13.44 -15.50 -23.43
CA ILE A 111 13.26 -15.35 -24.88
C ILE A 111 13.80 -14.02 -25.45
N LEU A 112 14.09 -13.05 -24.57
CA LEU A 112 14.58 -11.73 -24.96
C LEU A 112 15.35 -11.09 -23.81
N LEU A 113 16.48 -10.45 -24.13
CA LEU A 113 17.17 -9.55 -23.23
C LEU A 113 17.03 -8.11 -23.73
N ASN A 114 16.82 -7.17 -22.81
CA ASN A 114 16.89 -5.74 -23.05
C ASN A 114 18.05 -5.15 -22.27
N PHE A 115 18.97 -4.49 -22.96
CA PHE A 115 20.10 -3.80 -22.36
C PHE A 115 19.69 -2.44 -21.82
N THR A 116 20.50 -1.92 -20.91
CA THR A 116 20.36 -0.56 -20.37
C THR A 116 20.50 0.53 -21.43
N SER A 117 21.20 0.25 -22.53
CA SER A 117 21.27 1.08 -23.74
C SER A 117 19.96 1.12 -24.54
N GLY A 118 18.97 0.30 -24.19
CA GLY A 118 17.71 0.14 -24.91
C GLY A 118 17.75 -0.92 -26.01
N LYS A 119 18.95 -1.38 -26.40
CA LYS A 119 19.14 -2.46 -27.38
C LYS A 119 18.44 -3.75 -26.89
N LYS A 120 17.82 -4.47 -27.82
CA LYS A 120 17.16 -5.76 -27.56
C LYS A 120 17.91 -6.87 -28.28
N THR A 121 18.05 -8.03 -27.67
CA THR A 121 18.72 -9.19 -28.27
C THR A 121 18.00 -10.49 -27.99
N LYS A 122 18.02 -11.38 -28.99
CA LYS A 122 17.61 -12.79 -28.91
C LYS A 122 18.80 -13.74 -29.13
N ASN A 123 20.03 -13.22 -29.01
CA ASN A 123 21.24 -14.02 -29.22
C ASN A 123 21.30 -15.14 -28.17
N LYS A 124 21.33 -16.40 -28.64
CA LYS A 124 21.30 -17.59 -27.78
C LYS A 124 22.51 -17.68 -26.84
N SER A 125 23.69 -17.22 -27.27
CA SER A 125 24.90 -17.23 -26.43
C SER A 125 24.75 -16.28 -25.23
N LEU A 126 24.27 -15.06 -25.46
CA LEU A 126 24.06 -14.07 -24.39
C LEU A 126 22.94 -14.50 -23.44
N ILE A 127 21.87 -15.11 -23.96
CA ILE A 127 20.80 -15.68 -23.13
C ILE A 127 21.34 -16.84 -22.29
N LYS A 128 22.14 -17.74 -22.87
CA LYS A 128 22.77 -18.85 -22.12
C LYS A 128 23.68 -18.31 -21.02
N GLU A 129 24.50 -17.30 -21.30
CA GLU A 129 25.33 -16.65 -20.28
C GLU A 129 24.49 -16.07 -19.14
N TYR A 130 23.41 -15.36 -19.48
CA TYR A 130 22.46 -14.83 -18.50
C TYR A 130 21.87 -15.94 -17.61
N MET A 131 21.48 -17.08 -18.21
CA MET A 131 20.92 -18.22 -17.48
C MET A 131 21.94 -18.96 -16.62
N VAL A 132 23.18 -19.13 -17.07
CA VAL A 132 24.24 -19.72 -16.25
C VAL A 132 24.49 -18.89 -14.99
N LYS A 133 24.45 -17.55 -15.10
CA LYS A 133 24.51 -16.67 -13.92
C LYS A 133 23.32 -16.89 -12.98
N GLU A 134 22.10 -17.04 -13.50
CA GLU A 134 20.90 -17.34 -12.70
C GLU A 134 21.06 -18.63 -11.89
N GLU A 135 21.53 -19.70 -12.55
CA GLU A 135 21.63 -21.04 -11.99
C GLU A 135 22.69 -21.12 -10.88
N ASN A 136 23.80 -20.41 -11.05
CA ASN A 136 24.92 -20.37 -10.10
C ASN A 136 24.69 -19.42 -8.90
N LEU A 137 23.60 -18.64 -8.88
CA LEU A 137 23.32 -17.73 -7.78
C LEU A 137 22.69 -18.47 -6.60
N GLU A 138 23.37 -18.39 -5.46
CA GLU A 138 22.86 -18.82 -4.16
C GLU A 138 22.53 -17.61 -3.29
N THR A 139 21.34 -17.63 -2.68
CA THR A 139 20.90 -16.52 -1.82
C THR A 139 21.55 -16.64 -0.43
N LYS A 140 22.56 -15.80 -0.17
CA LYS A 140 23.29 -15.74 1.11
C LYS A 140 22.73 -14.71 2.10
N PHE A 141 21.87 -13.83 1.61
CA PHE A 141 21.27 -12.76 2.39
C PHE A 141 19.89 -13.18 2.88
N TRP A 142 19.45 -12.61 4.01
CA TRP A 142 18.13 -12.87 4.55
C TRP A 142 17.02 -12.48 3.56
N TYR A 143 16.00 -13.32 3.48
CA TYR A 143 14.72 -13.06 2.82
C TYR A 143 13.60 -13.65 3.68
N PRO A 144 12.36 -13.14 3.55
CA PRO A 144 11.26 -13.68 4.35
C PRO A 144 10.81 -15.05 3.86
N GLU A 145 10.60 -15.95 4.82
CA GLU A 145 9.93 -17.22 4.63
C GLU A 145 8.42 -17.10 4.87
N GLY A 146 7.65 -17.96 4.21
CA GLY A 146 6.21 -18.03 4.39
C GLY A 146 5.46 -18.58 3.18
N LYS A 147 4.20 -18.93 3.42
CA LYS A 147 3.22 -19.37 2.41
C LYS A 147 2.05 -18.38 2.39
N PHE A 148 1.31 -18.36 1.28
CA PHE A 148 0.14 -17.48 1.09
C PHE A 148 -1.12 -18.07 1.71
N VAL A 149 -1.06 -18.29 3.03
CA VAL A 149 -2.13 -18.89 3.83
C VAL A 149 -2.50 -17.97 4.99
N TYR A 150 -3.77 -18.00 5.37
CA TYR A 150 -4.25 -17.30 6.54
C TYR A 150 -3.59 -17.88 7.81
N PRO A 151 -2.89 -17.04 8.60
CA PRO A 151 -2.25 -17.47 9.83
C PRO A 151 -3.24 -18.22 10.75
N GLY A 152 -2.84 -19.42 11.19
CA GLY A 152 -3.61 -20.24 12.13
C GLY A 152 -4.75 -21.08 11.54
N THR A 153 -5.00 -21.05 10.22
CA THR A 153 -6.17 -21.75 9.63
C THR A 153 -5.84 -22.79 8.56
N GLY A 154 -4.65 -22.71 7.93
CA GLY A 154 -4.31 -23.55 6.78
C GLY A 154 -5.08 -23.22 5.48
N ILE A 155 -5.91 -22.18 5.49
CA ILE A 155 -6.71 -21.75 4.34
C ILE A 155 -5.85 -20.86 3.43
N ASP A 156 -5.78 -21.20 2.14
CA ASP A 156 -5.08 -20.38 1.14
C ASP A 156 -5.77 -19.01 0.93
N PHE A 157 -4.96 -17.98 0.70
CA PHE A 157 -5.42 -16.65 0.29
C PHE A 157 -6.39 -16.72 -0.90
N LYS A 158 -7.40 -15.85 -0.91
CA LYS A 158 -8.38 -15.70 -2.00
C LYS A 158 -7.69 -15.15 -3.25
N ASP A 159 -6.89 -14.11 -3.09
CA ASP A 159 -6.07 -13.43 -4.10
C ASP A 159 -4.62 -13.93 -4.06
N GLY A 160 -4.40 -15.16 -3.56
CA GLY A 160 -3.13 -15.85 -3.59
C GLY A 160 -2.72 -16.36 -4.99
N PRO A 161 -1.50 -16.93 -5.08
CA PRO A 161 -1.05 -17.68 -6.25
C PRO A 161 -1.99 -18.84 -6.58
N HIS A 162 -2.13 -19.15 -7.87
CA HIS A 162 -2.99 -20.25 -8.33
C HIS A 162 -2.53 -21.63 -7.88
N LYS A 163 -1.24 -21.78 -7.58
CA LYS A 163 -0.65 -22.99 -7.02
C LYS A 163 -0.04 -22.62 -5.66
N PRO A 164 -0.11 -23.50 -4.64
CA PRO A 164 0.58 -23.29 -3.39
C PRO A 164 2.08 -23.12 -3.66
N ILE A 165 2.62 -21.95 -3.32
CA ILE A 165 4.05 -21.63 -3.43
C ILE A 165 4.51 -20.90 -2.16
N GLU A 166 5.81 -20.92 -1.92
CA GLU A 166 6.46 -20.11 -0.90
C GLU A 166 6.81 -18.72 -1.43
N ILE A 167 7.05 -17.77 -0.52
CA ILE A 167 7.43 -16.40 -0.88
C ILE A 167 8.65 -16.38 -1.81
N LYS A 168 9.67 -17.21 -1.56
CA LYS A 168 10.90 -17.28 -2.38
C LYS A 168 10.61 -17.60 -3.85
N GLU A 169 9.56 -18.37 -4.11
CA GLU A 169 9.18 -18.81 -5.46
C GLU A 169 8.50 -17.71 -6.28
N LEU A 170 8.03 -16.63 -5.64
CA LEU A 170 7.60 -15.40 -6.35
C LEU A 170 8.77 -14.71 -7.06
N PHE A 171 10.01 -15.06 -6.75
CA PHE A 171 11.21 -14.45 -7.29
C PHE A 171 11.97 -15.46 -8.15
N THR A 172 12.73 -14.96 -9.11
CA THR A 172 13.84 -15.72 -9.70
C THR A 172 15.02 -15.69 -8.72
N ARG A 173 15.99 -16.61 -8.84
CA ARG A 173 17.18 -16.65 -7.98
C ARG A 173 17.94 -15.32 -8.04
N ARG A 174 18.15 -14.75 -9.25
CA ARG A 174 18.76 -13.42 -9.41
C ARG A 174 17.98 -12.33 -8.71
N SER A 175 16.66 -12.29 -8.92
CA SER A 175 15.86 -11.20 -8.34
C SER A 175 15.76 -11.32 -6.82
N LEU A 176 15.67 -12.54 -6.29
CA LEU A 176 15.72 -12.79 -4.85
C LEU A 176 17.08 -12.39 -4.28
N TYR A 177 18.18 -12.78 -4.92
CA TYR A 177 19.53 -12.38 -4.51
C TYR A 177 19.67 -10.85 -4.48
N ALA A 178 19.30 -10.17 -5.57
CA ALA A 178 19.40 -8.72 -5.67
C ALA A 178 18.53 -8.01 -4.61
N ALA A 179 17.29 -8.46 -4.42
CA ALA A 179 16.39 -7.89 -3.42
C ALA A 179 16.92 -8.11 -1.99
N SER A 180 17.37 -9.32 -1.68
CA SER A 180 17.86 -9.70 -0.35
C SER A 180 19.17 -9.00 -0.01
N LYS A 181 20.13 -8.93 -0.95
CA LYS A 181 21.38 -8.18 -0.78
C LYS A 181 21.07 -6.71 -0.51
N LEU A 182 20.28 -6.07 -1.38
CA LEU A 182 19.88 -4.66 -1.22
C LEU A 182 19.17 -4.41 0.13
N TYR A 183 18.25 -5.29 0.52
CA TYR A 183 17.53 -5.15 1.79
C TYR A 183 18.45 -5.30 3.00
N SER A 184 19.46 -6.18 2.94
CA SER A 184 20.44 -6.31 4.02
C SER A 184 21.21 -5.01 4.29
N HIS A 185 21.51 -4.22 3.24
CA HIS A 185 22.12 -2.90 3.39
C HIS A 185 21.13 -1.88 3.98
N ILE A 186 19.86 -1.93 3.57
CA ILE A 186 18.80 -1.11 4.17
C ILE A 186 18.70 -1.39 5.67
N GLU A 187 18.73 -2.67 6.09
CA GLU A 187 18.65 -3.02 7.51
C GLU A 187 19.91 -2.61 8.30
N LYS A 188 21.10 -2.67 7.70
CA LYS A 188 22.32 -2.11 8.30
C LYS A 188 22.18 -0.61 8.57
N ILE A 189 21.60 0.15 7.63
CA ILE A 189 21.30 1.57 7.81
C ILE A 189 20.23 1.74 8.90
N TRP A 190 19.14 0.97 8.84
CA TRP A 190 18.05 1.03 9.81
C TRP A 190 18.47 0.70 11.25
N LYS A 191 19.47 -0.14 11.46
CA LYS A 191 20.05 -0.40 12.79
C LYS A 191 20.73 0.84 13.37
N LYS A 192 21.34 1.68 12.53
CA LYS A 192 22.05 2.91 12.93
C LYS A 192 21.12 4.13 12.98
N ASP A 193 20.21 4.23 12.02
CA ASP A 193 19.30 5.35 11.85
C ASP A 193 17.93 4.84 11.37
N LYS A 194 16.97 4.83 12.29
CA LYS A 194 15.61 4.35 12.04
C LYS A 194 14.89 5.19 10.99
N SER A 195 15.07 6.51 10.99
CA SER A 195 14.39 7.43 10.07
C SER A 195 14.84 7.16 8.63
N GLN A 196 16.15 7.12 8.38
CA GLN A 196 16.67 6.82 7.05
C GLN A 196 16.30 5.40 6.62
N GLY A 197 16.44 4.41 7.51
CA GLY A 197 16.08 3.04 7.23
C GLY A 197 14.60 2.87 6.89
N ASP A 198 13.68 3.56 7.58
CA ASP A 198 12.25 3.50 7.30
C ASP A 198 11.90 4.13 5.95
N LEU A 199 12.52 5.27 5.58
CA LEU A 199 12.37 5.84 4.24
C LEU A 199 12.87 4.88 3.15
N LEU A 200 14.02 4.21 3.37
CA LEU A 200 14.53 3.20 2.44
C LEU A 200 13.65 1.94 2.38
N LYS A 201 13.11 1.47 3.51
CA LYS A 201 12.12 0.37 3.55
C LYS A 201 10.86 0.73 2.77
N LEU A 202 10.38 1.99 2.84
CA LEU A 202 9.26 2.48 2.02
C LEU A 202 9.60 2.43 0.52
N VAL A 203 10.79 2.87 0.12
CA VAL A 203 11.27 2.78 -1.28
C VAL A 203 11.33 1.32 -1.73
N PHE A 204 11.80 0.44 -0.86
CA PHE A 204 11.93 -0.99 -1.13
C PHE A 204 10.57 -1.63 -1.41
N ILE A 205 9.59 -1.52 -0.51
CA ILE A 205 8.26 -2.12 -0.71
C ILE A 205 7.53 -1.52 -1.93
N ALA A 206 7.73 -0.23 -2.21
CA ALA A 206 7.20 0.44 -3.39
C ALA A 206 7.84 -0.03 -4.72
N SER A 207 9.01 -0.66 -4.63
CA SER A 207 9.75 -1.23 -5.77
C SER A 207 9.56 -2.74 -5.88
N LEU A 208 9.27 -3.43 -4.78
CA LEU A 208 9.38 -4.88 -4.61
C LEU A 208 8.66 -5.70 -5.67
N ALA A 209 7.47 -5.27 -6.11
CA ALA A 209 6.75 -5.98 -7.16
C ALA A 209 7.59 -6.15 -8.45
N ASN A 210 8.50 -5.22 -8.74
CA ASN A 210 9.41 -5.31 -9.91
C ASN A 210 10.53 -6.34 -9.75
N ALA A 211 10.83 -6.80 -8.53
CA ALA A 211 11.73 -7.93 -8.28
C ALA A 211 11.02 -9.28 -8.41
N THR A 212 9.68 -9.30 -8.46
CA THR A 212 8.93 -10.55 -8.53
C THR A 212 8.66 -10.98 -9.98
N LYS A 213 8.37 -12.26 -10.16
CA LYS A 213 7.85 -12.85 -11.40
C LYS A 213 6.45 -12.33 -11.78
N MET A 214 5.83 -11.44 -10.99
CA MET A 214 4.47 -10.96 -11.20
C MET A 214 4.35 -9.85 -12.25
N MET A 215 5.45 -9.38 -12.84
CA MET A 215 5.43 -8.30 -13.83
C MET A 215 5.10 -8.85 -15.22
N PRO A 216 3.87 -8.68 -15.75
CA PRO A 216 3.55 -9.16 -17.10
C PRO A 216 4.30 -8.34 -18.14
N HIS A 217 4.81 -9.03 -19.18
CA HIS A 217 5.31 -8.35 -20.36
C HIS A 217 4.13 -7.94 -21.24
N SER A 218 4.07 -6.66 -21.63
CA SER A 218 3.03 -6.15 -22.52
C SER A 218 3.62 -5.12 -23.46
N ARG A 219 3.18 -5.15 -24.73
CA ARG A 219 3.64 -4.22 -25.78
C ARG A 219 3.05 -2.81 -25.62
N SER A 220 1.84 -2.69 -25.06
CA SER A 220 1.06 -1.44 -25.03
C SER A 220 0.99 -0.76 -23.67
N SER A 221 1.25 -1.49 -22.59
CA SER A 221 1.12 -1.00 -21.22
C SER A 221 2.39 -1.35 -20.47
N GLY A 222 3.08 -0.36 -19.87
CA GLY A 222 4.30 -0.60 -19.12
C GLY A 222 4.12 -1.68 -18.02
N PRO A 223 5.22 -2.33 -17.60
CA PRO A 223 5.20 -3.37 -16.57
C PRO A 223 4.68 -2.81 -15.24
N SER A 224 3.64 -3.44 -14.69
CA SER A 224 3.09 -3.12 -13.37
C SER A 224 2.34 -4.30 -12.79
N TRP A 225 2.14 -4.31 -11.47
CA TRP A 225 1.28 -5.30 -10.81
C TRP A 225 -0.19 -5.06 -11.16
N LYS A 226 -0.63 -5.50 -12.34
CA LYS A 226 -1.92 -5.08 -12.92
C LYS A 226 -3.14 -5.60 -12.16
N LEU A 227 -3.08 -6.84 -11.69
CA LEU A 227 -4.15 -7.47 -10.93
C LEU A 227 -3.83 -7.37 -9.43
N PRO A 228 -4.80 -7.03 -8.56
CA PRO A 228 -4.64 -7.01 -7.11
C PRO A 228 -4.65 -8.45 -6.57
N ARG A 229 -3.66 -9.25 -6.97
CA ARG A 229 -3.48 -10.63 -6.54
C ARG A 229 -2.07 -11.14 -6.86
N TYR A 230 -1.60 -12.14 -6.13
CA TYR A 230 -0.33 -12.78 -6.41
C TYR A 230 -0.48 -13.69 -7.64
N TRP A 231 -0.06 -13.21 -8.80
CA TRP A 231 -0.16 -13.96 -10.06
C TRP A 231 1.17 -13.93 -10.79
N ILE A 232 1.65 -15.10 -11.19
CA ILE A 232 2.84 -15.26 -12.03
C ILE A 232 2.38 -15.46 -13.48
N PRO A 233 2.45 -14.42 -14.34
CA PRO A 233 2.20 -14.57 -15.76
C PRO A 233 3.24 -15.47 -16.44
N ALA A 234 2.79 -16.26 -17.42
CA ALA A 234 3.68 -17.03 -18.28
C ALA A 234 4.65 -16.12 -19.03
N LEU A 235 4.12 -15.09 -19.70
CA LEU A 235 4.90 -14.06 -20.38
C LEU A 235 5.14 -12.86 -19.45
N ARG A 236 6.38 -12.75 -18.94
CA ARG A 236 6.72 -11.81 -17.86
C ARG A 236 8.05 -11.11 -18.07
N GLU A 237 8.28 -10.03 -17.35
CA GLU A 237 9.56 -9.32 -17.28
C GLU A 237 10.23 -9.59 -15.93
N GLU A 238 11.46 -10.10 -15.97
CA GLU A 238 12.40 -10.03 -14.85
C GLU A 238 13.18 -8.73 -14.99
N ARG A 239 12.95 -7.77 -14.10
CA ARG A 239 13.53 -6.43 -14.22
C ARG A 239 14.78 -6.30 -13.37
N ASN A 240 15.68 -5.44 -13.81
CA ASN A 240 16.78 -4.98 -12.97
C ASN A 240 16.24 -4.23 -11.75
N PHE A 241 16.29 -4.90 -10.60
CA PHE A 241 15.66 -4.40 -9.38
C PHE A 241 16.32 -3.11 -8.90
N CYS A 242 17.65 -2.99 -8.98
CA CYS A 242 18.42 -1.82 -8.59
C CYS A 242 17.96 -0.56 -9.33
N LYS A 243 17.74 -0.65 -10.64
CA LYS A 243 17.18 0.48 -11.42
C LYS A 243 15.79 0.88 -10.96
N THR A 244 14.93 -0.10 -10.68
CA THR A 244 13.58 0.19 -10.22
C THR A 244 13.57 0.81 -8.82
N PHE A 245 14.46 0.34 -7.93
CA PHE A 245 14.68 0.88 -6.59
C PHE A 245 15.20 2.32 -6.65
N LEU A 246 16.29 2.59 -7.39
CA LEU A 246 16.86 3.94 -7.50
C LEU A 246 15.86 4.94 -8.09
N ARG A 247 15.08 4.54 -9.10
CA ARG A 247 14.02 5.40 -9.64
C ARG A 247 12.99 5.78 -8.56
N ARG A 248 12.61 4.85 -7.68
CA ARG A 248 11.71 5.12 -6.55
C ARG A 248 12.38 5.95 -5.46
N LEU A 249 13.66 5.71 -5.19
CA LEU A 249 14.47 6.47 -4.24
C LEU A 249 14.48 7.95 -4.60
N PHE A 250 14.83 8.29 -5.85
CA PHE A 250 14.85 9.68 -6.31
C PHE A 250 13.47 10.32 -6.37
N LEU A 251 12.43 9.55 -6.71
CA LEU A 251 11.05 10.04 -6.66
C LEU A 251 10.64 10.41 -5.23
N LEU A 252 10.91 9.55 -4.25
CA LEU A 252 10.63 9.83 -2.83
C LEU A 252 11.46 11.02 -2.35
N HIS A 253 12.75 11.09 -2.67
CA HIS A 253 13.62 12.21 -2.31
C HIS A 253 13.10 13.55 -2.83
N SER A 254 12.76 13.61 -4.12
CA SER A 254 12.20 14.80 -4.75
C SER A 254 10.87 15.22 -4.12
N PHE A 255 10.02 14.25 -3.79
CA PHE A 255 8.78 14.50 -3.05
C PHE A 255 9.06 15.07 -1.66
N LYS A 256 9.91 14.40 -0.87
CA LYS A 256 10.22 14.79 0.53
C LYS A 256 10.85 16.17 0.64
N LYS A 257 11.76 16.53 -0.28
CA LYS A 257 12.34 17.88 -0.35
C LYS A 257 11.30 18.98 -0.53
N LYS A 258 10.25 18.73 -1.31
CA LYS A 258 9.16 19.70 -1.51
C LYS A 258 8.16 19.64 -0.36
N TRP A 259 7.91 18.44 0.17
CA TRP A 259 6.93 18.16 1.22
C TRP A 259 7.32 18.73 2.58
N SER A 260 8.61 18.72 2.93
CA SER A 260 9.13 19.25 4.19
C SER A 260 8.66 20.67 4.49
N ASN A 261 8.54 21.52 3.46
CA ASN A 261 8.02 22.88 3.58
C ASN A 261 6.56 22.93 4.07
N PHE A 262 5.71 22.02 3.60
CA PHE A 262 4.28 21.96 3.96
C PHE A 262 4.05 21.38 5.36
N VAL A 263 4.82 20.35 5.70
CA VAL A 263 4.68 19.64 6.98
C VAL A 263 5.40 20.31 8.14
N SER A 264 6.34 21.25 7.89
CA SER A 264 7.06 22.00 8.93
C SER A 264 6.17 22.62 10.03
N LYS A 265 4.92 22.95 9.70
CA LYS A 265 3.92 23.53 10.62
C LYS A 265 3.01 22.50 11.29
N CYS A 266 3.27 21.20 11.13
CA CYS A 266 2.43 20.10 11.60
C CYS A 266 3.29 19.07 12.34
N GLN A 267 2.87 18.68 13.53
CA GLN A 267 3.49 17.57 14.23
C GLN A 267 2.92 16.25 13.69
N ILE A 268 3.77 15.35 13.18
CA ILE A 268 3.36 14.04 12.69
C ILE A 268 3.79 12.98 13.69
N LEU A 269 2.82 12.26 14.25
CA LEU A 269 3.02 11.24 15.27
C LEU A 269 2.58 9.89 14.75
N VAL A 270 3.20 8.83 15.29
CA VAL A 270 2.80 7.46 14.99
C VAL A 270 2.83 6.58 16.23
N SER A 271 1.81 5.74 16.40
CA SER A 271 1.78 4.63 17.36
C SER A 271 1.45 3.31 16.66
N PHE A 272 2.19 2.26 16.99
CA PHE A 272 1.87 0.89 16.57
C PHE A 272 1.21 0.06 17.68
N ASP A 273 1.16 0.60 18.91
CA ASP A 273 0.54 -0.03 20.08
C ASP A 273 -0.89 0.47 20.34
N GLY A 274 -1.39 1.37 19.50
CA GLY A 274 -2.76 1.88 19.52
C GLY A 274 -2.99 3.06 20.46
N LYS A 275 -2.02 3.41 21.31
CA LYS A 275 -2.16 4.52 22.26
C LYS A 275 -2.19 5.86 21.55
N ILE A 276 -3.18 6.67 21.87
CA ILE A 276 -3.30 8.04 21.37
C ILE A 276 -2.83 9.03 22.44
N SER A 277 -2.12 10.09 22.01
CA SER A 277 -1.89 11.28 22.82
C SER A 277 -2.22 12.52 22.00
N VAL A 278 -2.92 13.49 22.60
CA VAL A 278 -3.34 14.71 21.90
C VAL A 278 -2.28 15.80 22.11
N PRO A 279 -1.58 16.26 21.06
CA PRO A 279 -0.62 17.34 21.17
C PRO A 279 -1.30 18.70 21.28
N GLN A 280 -0.60 19.68 21.84
CA GLN A 280 -1.07 21.08 21.92
C GLN A 280 -0.98 21.82 20.58
N LYS A 281 -0.09 21.38 19.67
CA LYS A 281 0.12 21.98 18.35
C LYS A 281 -0.70 21.25 17.29
N ARG A 282 -0.90 21.87 16.12
CA ARG A 282 -1.51 21.21 14.95
C ARG A 282 -0.82 19.88 14.65
N PHE A 283 -1.58 18.81 14.51
CA PHE A 283 -1.04 17.46 14.46
C PHE A 283 -1.73 16.56 13.45
N ILE A 284 -1.01 15.56 12.97
CA ILE A 284 -1.58 14.34 12.40
C ILE A 284 -1.08 13.17 13.25
N TYR A 285 -2.01 12.48 13.91
CA TYR A 285 -1.70 11.31 14.72
C TYR A 285 -2.09 10.07 13.94
N ILE A 286 -1.11 9.22 13.63
CA ILE A 286 -1.32 7.99 12.88
C ILE A 286 -1.20 6.83 13.86
N TYR A 287 -2.13 5.89 13.87
CA TYR A 287 -2.05 4.80 14.84
C TYR A 287 -2.65 3.50 14.33
N ARG A 288 -2.06 2.39 14.79
CA ARG A 288 -2.59 1.07 14.49
C ARG A 288 -3.78 0.77 15.39
N ALA A 289 -4.97 0.64 14.81
CA ALA A 289 -6.15 0.28 15.58
C ALA A 289 -7.22 -0.39 14.71
N ASP A 290 -8.04 -1.22 15.34
CA ASP A 290 -9.26 -1.75 14.72
C ASP A 290 -10.33 -0.66 14.73
N ALA A 291 -10.90 -0.35 13.56
CA ALA A 291 -11.97 0.64 13.42
C ALA A 291 -13.18 0.33 14.34
N LEU A 292 -13.43 -0.94 14.67
CA LEU A 292 -14.50 -1.30 15.61
C LEU A 292 -14.24 -0.81 17.05
N ASN A 293 -13.00 -0.47 17.41
CA ASN A 293 -12.64 -0.06 18.76
C ASN A 293 -12.06 1.36 18.82
N ALA A 294 -11.41 1.81 17.75
CA ALA A 294 -10.63 3.06 17.72
C ALA A 294 -11.44 4.33 18.02
N TYR A 295 -12.78 4.29 17.88
CA TYR A 295 -13.65 5.43 18.15
C TYR A 295 -13.70 5.82 19.62
N SER A 296 -13.48 4.88 20.56
CA SER A 296 -13.66 5.13 22.00
C SER A 296 -12.62 6.07 22.60
N GLU A 297 -11.46 6.19 21.95
CA GLU A 297 -10.35 7.06 22.36
C GLU A 297 -10.39 8.43 21.67
N LEU A 298 -11.33 8.65 20.73
CA LEU A 298 -11.39 9.88 19.95
C LEU A 298 -12.16 10.99 20.71
N PRO A 299 -11.68 12.24 20.62
CA PRO A 299 -12.46 13.39 21.10
C PRO A 299 -13.67 13.65 20.20
N LYS A 300 -14.41 14.73 20.45
CA LYS A 300 -15.42 15.19 19.49
C LYS A 300 -14.77 15.74 18.22
N LEU A 301 -15.33 15.38 17.07
CA LEU A 301 -14.75 15.61 15.74
C LEU A 301 -15.66 16.50 14.88
N ASP A 302 -15.06 17.34 14.04
CA ASP A 302 -15.81 18.13 13.06
C ASP A 302 -16.11 17.31 11.80
N LEU A 303 -15.18 16.44 11.42
CA LEU A 303 -15.25 15.62 10.23
C LEU A 303 -14.81 14.18 10.48
N ILE A 304 -15.55 13.23 9.94
CA ILE A 304 -15.15 11.82 9.89
C ILE A 304 -15.17 11.34 8.45
N ILE A 305 -14.08 10.70 8.01
CA ILE A 305 -13.93 10.16 6.66
C ILE A 305 -13.90 8.64 6.77
N LEU A 306 -14.97 7.98 6.34
CA LEU A 306 -15.11 6.53 6.33
C LEU A 306 -14.95 6.04 4.89
N ASP A 307 -13.87 5.33 4.61
CA ASP A 307 -13.60 4.69 3.32
C ASP A 307 -13.15 3.25 3.56
N PRO A 308 -14.05 2.39 4.05
CA PRO A 308 -13.72 1.00 4.38
C PRO A 308 -13.39 0.22 3.10
N PRO A 309 -12.72 -0.95 3.23
CA PRO A 309 -12.62 -1.89 2.11
C PRO A 309 -13.99 -2.14 1.47
N HIS A 310 -14.04 -2.09 0.14
CA HIS A 310 -15.30 -2.14 -0.59
C HIS A 310 -15.71 -3.58 -0.87
N TYR A 311 -16.54 -4.15 0.01
CA TYR A 311 -17.07 -5.51 -0.12
C TYR A 311 -15.97 -6.54 -0.38
N ASP A 312 -16.05 -7.28 -1.49
CA ASP A 312 -15.15 -8.38 -1.85
C ASP A 312 -14.07 -7.98 -2.87
N GLU A 313 -13.90 -6.68 -3.11
CA GLU A 313 -13.08 -6.17 -4.21
C GLU A 313 -11.57 -6.33 -3.98
N ILE A 314 -11.09 -6.07 -2.77
CA ILE A 314 -9.67 -6.11 -2.40
C ILE A 314 -9.55 -6.68 -0.98
N ASN A 315 -8.69 -7.68 -0.81
CA ASN A 315 -8.26 -8.20 0.49
C ASN A 315 -6.93 -7.54 0.86
N TYR A 316 -6.95 -6.52 1.72
CA TYR A 316 -5.76 -5.69 1.95
C TYR A 316 -4.69 -6.45 2.72
N PHE A 317 -5.07 -7.24 3.73
CA PHE A 317 -4.18 -8.14 4.44
C PHE A 317 -3.37 -9.01 3.47
N GLU A 318 -4.06 -9.67 2.54
CA GLU A 318 -3.42 -10.55 1.57
C GLU A 318 -2.40 -9.76 0.75
N LEU A 319 -2.78 -8.61 0.16
CA LEU A 319 -1.89 -7.86 -0.73
C LEU A 319 -0.69 -7.24 -0.03
N THR A 320 -0.86 -6.82 1.22
CA THR A 320 0.24 -6.27 2.01
C THR A 320 1.08 -7.35 2.70
N TYR A 321 0.68 -8.62 2.67
CA TYR A 321 1.37 -9.72 3.35
C TYR A 321 2.85 -9.79 2.95
N LEU A 322 3.14 -9.75 1.65
CA LEU A 322 4.52 -9.75 1.16
C LEU A 322 5.30 -8.52 1.67
N TRP A 323 4.69 -7.33 1.70
CA TRP A 323 5.34 -6.13 2.23
C TRP A 323 5.61 -6.26 3.73
N GLN A 324 4.62 -6.71 4.50
CA GLN A 324 4.74 -6.89 5.94
C GLN A 324 5.86 -7.88 6.28
N LYS A 325 5.95 -9.00 5.55
CA LYS A 325 7.01 -9.99 5.68
C LYS A 325 8.40 -9.42 5.47
N TRP A 326 8.58 -8.60 4.43
CA TRP A 326 9.85 -7.90 4.23
C TRP A 326 10.10 -6.86 5.33
N LEU A 327 9.10 -6.06 5.71
CA LEU A 327 9.23 -5.00 6.72
C LEU A 327 9.61 -5.52 8.11
N GLU A 328 9.06 -6.69 8.50
CA GLU A 328 9.46 -7.45 9.70
C GLU A 328 10.98 -7.67 9.69
N GLY A 329 11.53 -8.10 8.55
CA GLY A 329 12.96 -8.09 8.29
C GLY A 329 13.77 -9.11 9.11
N SER A 330 15.07 -9.18 8.86
CA SER A 330 15.99 -10.00 9.69
C SER A 330 16.09 -9.45 11.12
N CYS A 331 15.73 -8.17 11.31
CA CYS A 331 15.74 -7.54 12.62
C CYS A 331 14.50 -7.84 13.48
N ASN A 332 13.52 -8.61 12.97
CA ASN A 332 12.29 -8.96 13.68
C ASN A 332 11.55 -7.72 14.24
N ASP A 333 11.36 -6.72 13.38
CA ASP A 333 10.75 -5.44 13.70
C ASP A 333 9.34 -5.63 14.27
N ALA A 334 9.20 -5.37 15.59
CA ALA A 334 8.00 -5.66 16.36
C ALA A 334 6.72 -5.03 15.79
N ARG A 335 6.85 -3.93 15.03
CA ARG A 335 5.74 -3.26 14.35
C ARG A 335 4.98 -4.15 13.37
N PHE A 336 5.65 -5.18 12.82
CA PHE A 336 5.14 -6.01 11.73
C PHE A 336 4.95 -7.49 12.08
N ARG A 337 5.13 -7.87 13.36
CA ARG A 337 5.06 -9.28 13.80
C ARG A 337 3.63 -9.82 13.92
N CYS A 338 2.64 -8.96 14.06
CA CYS A 338 1.25 -9.37 14.24
C CYS A 338 0.56 -9.56 12.89
N TYR A 339 0.17 -10.79 12.57
CA TYR A 339 -0.58 -11.11 11.36
C TYR A 339 -2.06 -11.44 11.63
N ASP A 340 -2.44 -11.73 12.88
CA ASP A 340 -3.79 -12.18 13.26
C ASP A 340 -4.90 -11.14 13.03
N TYR A 341 -4.51 -9.89 12.75
CA TYR A 341 -5.45 -8.83 12.39
C TYR A 341 -6.22 -9.12 11.10
N TRP A 342 -5.75 -10.06 10.28
CA TRP A 342 -6.49 -10.53 9.10
C TRP A 342 -7.93 -10.93 9.45
N SER A 343 -8.15 -11.53 10.63
CA SER A 343 -9.45 -11.99 11.10
C SER A 343 -10.41 -10.82 11.38
N LYS A 344 -9.86 -9.65 11.71
CA LYS A 344 -10.58 -8.43 12.04
C LYS A 344 -10.74 -7.47 10.86
N GLU A 345 -10.03 -7.68 9.74
CA GLU A 345 -10.21 -6.87 8.53
C GLU A 345 -11.65 -6.94 8.02
N ILE A 346 -12.24 -5.78 7.71
CA ILE A 346 -13.65 -5.66 7.34
C ILE A 346 -13.77 -5.68 5.82
N CYS A 347 -13.76 -6.89 5.29
CA CYS A 347 -13.92 -7.20 3.86
C CYS A 347 -14.80 -8.45 3.71
N VAL A 348 -15.43 -8.59 2.54
CA VAL A 348 -16.17 -9.80 2.19
C VAL A 348 -15.20 -10.85 1.65
N ASN A 349 -14.96 -11.87 2.45
CA ASN A 349 -14.13 -13.01 2.09
C ASN A 349 -14.73 -14.33 2.59
N ARG A 350 -15.49 -14.98 1.72
CA ARG A 350 -16.16 -16.25 2.03
C ARG A 350 -15.19 -17.40 2.33
N LYS A 351 -13.93 -17.36 1.87
CA LYS A 351 -12.94 -18.41 2.19
C LYS A 351 -12.66 -18.49 3.69
N VAL A 352 -12.81 -17.39 4.41
CA VAL A 352 -12.57 -17.29 5.85
C VAL A 352 -13.84 -16.96 6.64
N GLY A 353 -15.01 -17.29 6.08
CA GLY A 353 -16.31 -17.14 6.74
C GLY A 353 -16.84 -15.71 6.84
N LYS A 354 -16.24 -14.73 6.15
CA LYS A 354 -16.72 -13.34 6.12
C LYS A 354 -17.63 -13.12 4.93
N ASP A 355 -18.92 -13.27 5.12
CA ASP A 355 -19.90 -13.04 4.08
C ASP A 355 -20.39 -11.58 4.02
N LEU A 356 -21.37 -11.33 3.15
CA LEU A 356 -21.93 -9.99 2.96
C LEU A 356 -22.71 -9.51 4.19
N GLU A 357 -23.39 -10.41 4.90
CA GLU A 357 -24.17 -10.04 6.08
C GLU A 357 -23.23 -9.64 7.21
N TRP A 358 -22.18 -10.43 7.46
CA TRP A 358 -21.12 -10.09 8.40
C TRP A 358 -20.52 -8.72 8.10
N TYR A 359 -20.18 -8.44 6.83
CA TYR A 359 -19.64 -7.14 6.41
C TYR A 359 -20.61 -6.00 6.70
N ASN A 360 -21.90 -6.16 6.35
CA ASN A 360 -22.91 -5.13 6.55
C ASN A 360 -23.14 -4.84 8.04
N VAL A 361 -23.17 -5.87 8.89
CA VAL A 361 -23.28 -5.71 10.35
C VAL A 361 -22.11 -4.90 10.89
N LYS A 362 -20.87 -5.28 10.54
CA LYS A 362 -19.66 -4.58 11.00
C LYS A 362 -19.56 -3.15 10.49
N LEU A 363 -19.96 -2.91 9.23
CA LEU A 363 -19.99 -1.56 8.69
C LEU A 363 -21.03 -0.69 9.39
N CYS A 364 -22.23 -1.20 9.68
CA CYS A 364 -23.25 -0.46 10.44
C CYS A 364 -22.76 -0.10 11.84
N GLU A 365 -22.12 -1.05 12.53
CA GLU A 365 -21.54 -0.88 13.86
C GLU A 365 -20.51 0.27 13.86
N ILE A 366 -19.56 0.25 12.91
CA ILE A 366 -18.56 1.32 12.76
C ILE A 366 -19.22 2.66 12.49
N VAL A 367 -20.09 2.74 11.48
CA VAL A 367 -20.67 4.04 11.10
C VAL A 367 -21.42 4.62 12.29
N SER A 368 -22.22 3.81 12.99
CA SER A 368 -22.98 4.25 14.18
C SER A 368 -22.06 4.73 15.31
N ASN A 369 -20.98 4.00 15.60
CA ASN A 369 -20.03 4.38 16.64
C ASN A 369 -19.31 5.69 16.32
N TYR A 370 -18.86 5.87 15.07
CA TYR A 370 -18.14 7.07 14.67
C TYR A 370 -19.04 8.31 14.59
N VAL A 371 -20.26 8.23 14.06
CA VAL A 371 -21.12 9.42 13.97
C VAL A 371 -21.47 10.00 15.35
N ASN A 372 -21.46 9.16 16.40
CA ASN A 372 -21.62 9.61 17.78
C ASN A 372 -20.42 10.44 18.31
N CYS A 373 -19.25 10.36 17.67
CA CYS A 373 -18.10 11.19 17.95
C CYS A 373 -18.18 12.60 17.31
N LEU A 374 -19.18 12.88 16.47
CA LEU A 374 -19.31 14.21 15.85
C LEU A 374 -19.70 15.30 16.86
N CYS A 375 -19.15 16.51 16.71
CA CYS A 375 -19.67 17.72 17.34
C CYS A 375 -21.03 18.12 16.73
N LYS A 376 -21.74 19.06 17.36
CA LYS A 376 -22.98 19.64 16.77
C LYS A 376 -22.64 20.32 15.45
N GLY A 377 -23.37 20.00 14.39
CA GLY A 377 -23.06 20.47 13.03
C GLY A 377 -21.88 19.77 12.34
N GLY A 378 -21.17 18.87 13.05
CA GLY A 378 -20.13 18.02 12.47
C GLY A 378 -20.71 17.03 11.47
N LYS A 379 -19.88 16.54 10.54
CA LYS A 379 -20.31 15.64 9.47
C LYS A 379 -19.41 14.42 9.32
N ALA A 380 -19.99 13.28 8.96
CA ALA A 380 -19.29 12.11 8.46
C ALA A 380 -19.56 11.93 6.97
N ILE A 381 -18.54 11.48 6.24
CA ILE A 381 -18.66 11.04 4.86
C ILE A 381 -18.31 9.55 4.79
N LEU A 382 -19.23 8.75 4.26
CA LEU A 382 -19.00 7.35 3.95
C LEU A 382 -18.88 7.18 2.44
N ILE A 383 -17.75 6.64 2.01
CA ILE A 383 -17.40 6.38 0.62
C ILE A 383 -17.49 4.88 0.39
N LEU A 384 -18.34 4.47 -0.55
CA LEU A 384 -18.46 3.08 -0.98
C LEU A 384 -18.49 3.01 -2.49
N HIS A 385 -17.92 1.96 -3.07
CA HIS A 385 -18.15 1.64 -4.46
C HIS A 385 -18.52 0.18 -4.69
N ASN A 386 -19.39 -0.04 -5.67
CA ASN A 386 -19.74 -1.36 -6.14
C ASN A 386 -20.28 -1.27 -7.57
N ARG A 387 -20.26 -2.39 -8.29
CA ARG A 387 -20.95 -2.51 -9.60
C ARG A 387 -22.47 -2.56 -9.41
N ASP A 388 -22.92 -3.15 -8.33
CA ASP A 388 -24.33 -3.30 -8.00
C ASP A 388 -24.85 -2.07 -7.20
N LYS A 389 -25.68 -1.26 -7.85
CA LYS A 389 -26.33 -0.11 -7.23
C LYS A 389 -27.40 -0.51 -6.21
N HIS A 390 -28.06 -1.64 -6.40
CA HIS A 390 -29.06 -2.15 -5.45
C HIS A 390 -28.39 -2.56 -4.14
N LEU A 391 -27.26 -3.26 -4.23
CA LEU A 391 -26.44 -3.59 -3.07
C LEU A 391 -26.03 -2.34 -2.29
N LEU A 392 -25.54 -1.30 -2.97
CA LEU A 392 -25.20 -0.03 -2.32
C LEU A 392 -26.42 0.59 -1.62
N LYS A 393 -27.58 0.65 -2.29
CA LYS A 393 -28.81 1.21 -1.70
C LYS A 393 -29.23 0.46 -0.44
N GLU A 394 -29.16 -0.87 -0.46
CA GLU A 394 -29.53 -1.70 0.68
C GLU A 394 -28.59 -1.49 1.87
N THR A 395 -27.27 -1.46 1.63
CA THR A 395 -26.27 -1.14 2.65
C THR A 395 -26.53 0.25 3.26
N ILE A 396 -26.78 1.26 2.43
CA ILE A 396 -27.10 2.61 2.92
C ILE A 396 -28.41 2.65 3.72
N ARG A 397 -29.44 1.89 3.30
CA ARG A 397 -30.71 1.80 4.03
C ARG A 397 -30.48 1.22 5.43
N ARG A 398 -29.74 0.12 5.54
CA ARG A 398 -29.39 -0.52 6.82
C ARG A 398 -28.63 0.44 7.74
N ILE A 399 -27.64 1.15 7.20
CA ILE A 399 -26.88 2.16 7.96
C ILE A 399 -27.79 3.26 8.49
N LYS A 400 -28.69 3.81 7.65
CA LYS A 400 -29.64 4.85 8.08
C LYS A 400 -30.57 4.36 9.18
N THR A 401 -31.06 3.13 9.09
CA THR A 401 -31.92 2.53 10.12
C THR A 401 -31.17 2.23 11.42
N GLY A 402 -29.86 1.94 11.35
CA GLY A 402 -29.03 1.64 12.52
C GLY A 402 -28.50 2.86 13.29
N ILE A 403 -28.68 4.07 12.77
CA ILE A 403 -28.26 5.32 13.40
C ILE A 403 -29.47 5.93 14.13
N LYS A 404 -29.25 6.38 15.37
CA LYS A 404 -30.29 7.00 16.22
C LYS A 404 -30.76 8.35 15.68
N ASP A 405 -31.82 8.89 16.27
CA ASP A 405 -32.33 10.22 15.94
C ASP A 405 -31.28 11.32 16.16
N GLY A 406 -31.45 12.45 15.46
CA GLY A 406 -30.55 13.61 15.54
C GLY A 406 -29.48 13.67 14.45
N PHE A 407 -29.62 12.91 13.37
CA PHE A 407 -28.73 12.98 12.20
C PHE A 407 -29.51 13.23 10.90
N LEU A 408 -28.93 14.06 10.04
CA LEU A 408 -29.43 14.34 8.69
C LEU A 408 -28.62 13.57 7.66
N PHE A 409 -29.30 12.97 6.68
CA PHE A 409 -28.66 12.13 5.66
C PHE A 409 -28.78 12.72 4.27
N LYS A 410 -27.67 12.78 3.53
CA LYS A 410 -27.65 13.08 2.10
C LYS A 410 -26.85 12.01 1.36
N THR A 411 -27.44 11.39 0.34
CA THR A 411 -26.78 10.31 -0.41
C THR A 411 -26.66 10.72 -1.89
N SER A 412 -25.48 10.57 -2.47
CA SER A 412 -25.26 10.69 -3.92
C SER A 412 -24.73 9.39 -4.52
N TYR A 413 -25.07 9.14 -5.78
CA TYR A 413 -24.60 8.01 -6.57
C TYR A 413 -24.05 8.55 -7.89
N GLU A 414 -22.75 8.45 -8.08
CA GLU A 414 -22.06 8.95 -9.25
C GLU A 414 -21.29 7.82 -9.93
N PHE A 415 -20.87 8.01 -11.17
CA PHE A 415 -19.87 7.12 -11.77
C PHE A 415 -18.48 7.65 -11.43
N LEU A 416 -17.55 6.73 -11.13
CA LEU A 416 -16.16 7.10 -10.88
C LEU A 416 -15.57 7.86 -12.08
N LYS A 417 -15.12 9.09 -11.84
CA LYS A 417 -14.38 9.89 -12.83
C LYS A 417 -12.99 9.30 -13.10
N ILE A 418 -12.38 8.70 -12.08
CA ILE A 418 -11.07 8.05 -12.15
C ILE A 418 -11.28 6.54 -12.07
N PRO A 419 -11.01 5.77 -13.13
CA PRO A 419 -11.09 4.32 -13.06
C PRO A 419 -10.01 3.75 -12.12
N SER A 420 -10.41 2.87 -11.21
CA SER A 420 -9.50 2.02 -10.43
C SER A 420 -8.57 1.22 -11.34
N SER A 421 -7.41 0.81 -10.83
CA SER A 421 -6.40 0.08 -11.62
C SER A 421 -6.92 -1.23 -12.26
N THR A 422 -7.99 -1.82 -11.72
CA THR A 422 -8.69 -2.99 -12.28
C THR A 422 -9.82 -2.65 -13.25
N GLN A 423 -10.39 -1.44 -13.21
CA GLN A 423 -11.48 -1.04 -14.13
C GLN A 423 -11.01 -0.96 -15.58
N GLY A 424 -9.76 -0.58 -15.82
CA GLY A 424 -9.17 -0.57 -17.16
C GLY A 424 -9.08 -1.96 -17.82
N LEU A 425 -9.11 -3.05 -17.04
CA LEU A 425 -9.04 -4.42 -17.56
C LEU A 425 -10.43 -5.02 -17.85
N HIS A 426 -11.46 -4.60 -17.13
CA HIS A 426 -12.81 -5.18 -17.23
C HIS A 426 -13.81 -4.28 -17.97
N GLY A 427 -13.50 -3.01 -18.25
CA GLY A 427 -14.34 -2.09 -19.04
C GLY A 427 -15.68 -1.70 -18.42
N ARG A 428 -16.00 -2.15 -17.20
CA ARG A 428 -17.31 -1.93 -16.56
C ARG A 428 -17.22 -0.86 -15.48
N LYS A 429 -18.02 0.20 -15.64
CA LYS A 429 -18.14 1.32 -14.68
C LYS A 429 -18.66 0.81 -13.33
N LYS A 430 -18.15 1.36 -12.23
CA LYS A 430 -18.69 1.15 -10.87
C LYS A 430 -19.38 2.43 -10.41
N TYR A 431 -20.38 2.27 -9.55
CA TYR A 431 -21.00 3.38 -8.85
C TYR A 431 -20.14 3.77 -7.65
N LEU A 432 -19.93 5.07 -7.49
CA LEU A 432 -19.44 5.71 -6.27
C LEU A 432 -20.66 6.19 -5.48
N CYS A 433 -20.83 5.67 -4.27
CA CYS A 433 -21.82 6.12 -3.31
C CYS A 433 -21.14 6.98 -2.25
N ILE A 434 -21.64 8.20 -2.07
CA ILE A 434 -21.21 9.08 -0.97
C ILE A 434 -22.43 9.32 -0.08
N LEU A 435 -22.37 8.81 1.15
CA LEU A 435 -23.34 9.10 2.20
C LEU A 435 -22.74 10.16 3.12
N LYS A 436 -23.37 11.33 3.17
CA LYS A 436 -23.09 12.38 4.14
C LYS A 436 -24.06 12.28 5.30
N ILE A 437 -23.53 12.30 6.52
CA ILE A 437 -24.27 12.21 7.76
C ILE A 437 -23.91 13.44 8.59
N THR A 438 -24.85 14.33 8.85
CA THR A 438 -24.60 15.56 9.62
C THR A 438 -25.32 15.45 10.96
N ARG A 439 -24.61 15.71 12.06
CA ARG A 439 -25.24 15.77 13.39
C ARG A 439 -26.07 17.04 13.49
N ALA A 440 -27.37 16.89 13.76
CA ALA A 440 -28.27 18.01 13.99
C ALA A 440 -27.82 18.84 15.20
N SER A 441 -28.14 20.13 15.15
CA SER A 441 -27.77 21.13 16.16
C SER A 441 -28.26 20.80 17.56
#